data_AF-A0A844QDZ2-F1
#
_entry.id   AF-A0A844QDZ2-F1
#
_cell.length_a   1.000
_cell.length_b   1.000
_cell.length_c   1.000
_cell.angle_alpha   90.00
_cell.angle_beta   90.00
_cell.angle_gamma   90.00
#
_symmetry.space_group_name_H-M   'P 1'
#
loop_
_entity.id
_entity.type
_entity.pdbx_description
1 polymer ?
#
loop_
_entity_poly.entity_id
_entity_poly.type
_entity_poly.pdbx_seq_one_letter_code
_entity_poly.pdbx_strand_id
1 'polypeptide(L)'
;MTPASFMPRGFRFARLCFGLAAAAMVWAQPVAAASANTITTNEAYVDAVRAAPAFDITDIDAVFDHVFSQLNDEVTVYPTENYYYFKFIHDAVPYAGNFRLDIADRDDGIVHFAYFTENNPFTEQQLSKHRAYTAELGVTVEKKDSLTYALTRKGRTVTFRLNDLRDVRVPKSKLGPGEDYLGPVFDEAGVQMFLLWNKELKMFLYVLDENVPSEDYFQSETSNQVSIGLRTGFAWYQDRYLDRRILVGVRAYETSLNTFFDGPFDQLPDNFLEGDVLRRALLELSPEVEGQIDRFGNSRDLTGRMLVDPYLLYDDQSEFTVLDQCAAAAVDPATYYPCFAIGQSK
;
A
#
# COMPACT_ATOMS: atom_id res chain seq x y z
N MET A 1 -77.80 34.70 -8.12
CA MET A 1 -77.93 35.39 -9.42
C MET A 1 -76.57 35.39 -10.08
N THR A 2 -76.38 34.57 -11.10
CA THR A 2 -75.31 34.73 -12.12
C THR A 2 -75.84 35.71 -13.17
N PRO A 3 -74.99 36.59 -13.76
CA PRO A 3 -74.30 36.23 -15.01
C PRO A 3 -72.87 36.84 -15.16
N ALA A 4 -71.94 36.11 -15.79
CA ALA A 4 -71.40 36.33 -17.15
C ALA A 4 -70.55 37.61 -17.32
N SER A 5 -69.21 37.52 -17.26
CA SER A 5 -68.28 37.31 -18.40
C SER A 5 -67.95 38.60 -19.16
N PHE A 6 -66.69 39.06 -19.12
CA PHE A 6 -65.96 39.65 -20.25
C PHE A 6 -64.46 39.79 -19.89
N MET A 7 -63.60 39.09 -20.63
CA MET A 7 -62.18 39.37 -20.81
C MET A 7 -62.05 40.16 -22.13
N PRO A 8 -61.01 41.01 -22.37
CA PRO A 8 -59.70 40.45 -22.71
C PRO A 8 -58.43 41.29 -22.41
N ARG A 9 -57.31 40.55 -22.33
CA ARG A 9 -55.95 40.81 -22.85
C ARG A 9 -55.17 42.07 -22.41
N GLY A 10 -54.17 41.83 -21.56
CA GLY A 10 -52.93 42.59 -21.47
C GLY A 10 -51.79 41.66 -21.03
N PHE A 11 -50.71 41.62 -21.79
CA PHE A 11 -49.68 40.57 -21.82
C PHE A 11 -48.41 41.01 -21.04
N ARG A 12 -47.73 40.02 -20.44
CA ARG A 12 -46.29 39.96 -20.03
C ARG A 12 -45.88 40.73 -18.75
N PHE A 13 -45.56 40.00 -17.68
CA PHE A 13 -44.22 39.41 -17.46
C PHE A 13 -44.32 38.42 -16.28
N ALA A 14 -44.04 37.14 -16.56
CA ALA A 14 -43.87 36.12 -15.53
C ALA A 14 -42.45 36.23 -14.95
N ARG A 15 -42.34 36.49 -13.65
CA ARG A 15 -41.15 36.13 -12.86
C ARG A 15 -41.56 34.95 -11.99
N LEU A 16 -41.30 33.74 -12.47
CA LEU A 16 -41.37 32.53 -11.66
C LEU A 16 -40.10 32.48 -10.81
N CYS A 17 -40.23 32.68 -9.51
CA CYS A 17 -39.20 32.33 -8.55
C CYS A 17 -39.22 30.81 -8.37
N PHE A 18 -38.31 30.11 -9.04
CA PHE A 18 -37.98 28.73 -8.69
C PHE A 18 -37.13 28.75 -7.41
N GLY A 19 -37.76 28.41 -6.29
CA GLY A 19 -37.04 28.05 -5.07
C GLY A 19 -36.43 26.66 -5.24
N LEU A 20 -35.12 26.60 -5.46
CA LEU A 20 -34.33 25.38 -5.37
C LEU A 20 -34.08 25.07 -3.89
N ALA A 21 -34.85 24.13 -3.34
CA ALA A 21 -34.50 23.47 -2.09
C ALA A 21 -33.37 22.47 -2.40
N ALA A 22 -32.12 22.88 -2.17
CA ALA A 22 -30.98 21.97 -2.20
C ALA A 22 -31.04 21.07 -0.96
N ALA A 23 -31.49 19.83 -1.16
CA ALA A 23 -31.34 18.76 -0.17
C ALA A 23 -29.84 18.41 -0.10
N ALA A 24 -29.16 18.86 0.95
CA ALA A 24 -27.82 18.41 1.27
C ALA A 24 -27.90 16.94 1.69
N MET A 25 -27.70 16.02 0.74
CA MET A 25 -27.35 14.65 1.06
C MET A 25 -25.93 14.68 1.63
N VAL A 26 -25.84 14.64 2.96
CA VAL A 26 -24.60 14.29 3.63
C VAL A 26 -24.38 12.81 3.34
N TRP A 27 -23.46 12.53 2.43
CA TRP A 27 -22.95 11.18 2.22
C TRP A 27 -22.15 10.82 3.48
N ALA A 28 -22.79 10.10 4.41
CA ALA A 28 -22.08 9.47 5.50
C ALA A 28 -21.17 8.42 4.89
N GLN A 29 -19.86 8.67 4.92
CA GLN A 29 -18.90 7.62 4.61
C GLN A 29 -19.06 6.48 5.64
N PRO A 30 -19.00 5.21 5.23
CA PRO A 30 -19.00 4.11 6.17
C PRO A 30 -17.75 4.26 7.03
N VAL A 31 -17.94 4.64 8.30
CA VAL A 31 -16.89 4.55 9.31
C VAL A 31 -16.61 3.06 9.45
N ALA A 32 -15.47 2.61 8.93
CA ALA A 32 -14.95 1.28 9.25
C ALA A 32 -15.01 1.15 10.76
N ALA A 33 -15.73 0.15 11.27
CA ALA A 33 -15.86 -0.05 12.70
C ALA A 33 -14.45 -0.12 13.26
N ALA A 34 -14.07 0.90 14.04
CA ALA A 34 -12.75 0.99 14.62
C ALA A 34 -12.51 -0.33 15.36
N SER A 35 -11.50 -1.07 14.91
CA SER A 35 -10.98 -2.22 15.65
C SER A 35 -10.73 -1.71 17.06
N ALA A 36 -11.59 -2.11 18.01
CA ALA A 36 -11.31 -1.87 19.42
C ALA A 36 -9.90 -2.39 19.70
N ASN A 37 -9.18 -1.77 20.64
CA ASN A 37 -7.83 -2.18 21.06
C ASN A 37 -7.86 -3.64 21.56
N THR A 38 -7.88 -4.58 20.63
CA THR A 38 -8.14 -5.99 20.86
C THR A 38 -6.84 -6.58 21.34
N ILE A 39 -6.91 -7.28 22.47
CA ILE A 39 -5.72 -7.95 23.00
C ILE A 39 -5.46 -9.22 22.20
N THR A 40 -4.20 -9.47 21.87
CA THR A 40 -3.73 -10.79 21.47
C THR A 40 -3.15 -11.46 22.70
N THR A 41 -3.65 -12.65 23.05
CA THR A 41 -3.21 -13.36 24.26
C THR A 41 -2.25 -14.48 23.91
N ASN A 42 -1.33 -14.76 24.84
CA ASN A 42 -0.49 -15.96 24.74
C ASN A 42 -1.33 -17.25 24.76
N GLU A 43 -2.45 -17.27 25.49
CA GLU A 43 -3.40 -18.38 25.50
C GLU A 43 -3.91 -18.70 24.09
N ALA A 44 -4.40 -17.71 23.34
CA ALA A 44 -4.86 -17.89 21.97
C ALA A 44 -3.75 -18.42 21.04
N TYR A 45 -2.51 -17.94 21.23
CA TYR A 45 -1.35 -18.45 20.49
C TYR A 45 -1.07 -19.92 20.82
N VAL A 46 -1.03 -20.29 22.10
CA VAL A 46 -0.77 -21.68 22.54
C VAL A 46 -1.88 -22.61 22.08
N ASP A 47 -3.13 -22.17 22.11
CA ASP A 47 -4.27 -22.94 21.62
C ASP A 47 -4.15 -23.18 20.11
N ALA A 48 -3.75 -22.17 19.32
CA ALA A 48 -3.50 -22.34 17.88
C ALA A 48 -2.35 -23.31 17.58
N VAL A 49 -1.25 -23.26 18.34
CA VAL A 49 -0.12 -24.19 18.21
C VAL A 49 -0.53 -25.63 18.54
N ARG A 50 -1.43 -25.82 19.51
CA ARG A 50 -1.89 -27.14 19.97
C ARG A 50 -3.08 -27.68 19.19
N ALA A 51 -3.67 -26.87 18.32
CA ALA A 51 -4.81 -27.28 17.51
C ALA A 51 -4.41 -28.41 16.56
N ALA A 52 -5.24 -29.45 16.50
CA ALA A 52 -5.04 -30.51 15.53
C ALA A 52 -5.25 -29.96 14.10
N PRO A 53 -4.43 -30.35 13.12
CA PRO A 53 -4.62 -29.98 11.72
C PRO A 53 -6.03 -30.30 11.22
N ALA A 54 -6.73 -29.29 10.71
CA ALA A 54 -8.10 -29.42 10.20
C ALA A 54 -8.18 -29.61 8.67
N PHE A 55 -7.07 -29.43 7.97
CA PHE A 55 -6.95 -29.53 6.50
C PHE A 55 -5.53 -29.94 6.11
N ASP A 56 -5.34 -30.41 4.88
CA ASP A 56 -4.03 -30.72 4.31
C ASP A 56 -3.33 -29.42 3.88
N ILE A 57 -2.22 -29.10 4.53
CA ILE A 57 -1.44 -27.88 4.26
C ILE A 57 -0.76 -27.91 2.88
N THR A 58 -0.70 -29.06 2.20
CA THR A 58 -0.11 -29.19 0.86
C THR A 58 -1.14 -29.00 -0.26
N ASP A 59 -2.43 -29.02 0.09
CA ASP A 59 -3.56 -28.75 -0.80
C ASP A 59 -3.95 -27.27 -0.75
N ILE A 60 -3.50 -26.51 -1.75
CA ILE A 60 -3.78 -25.06 -1.86
C ILE A 60 -5.28 -24.75 -1.94
N ASP A 61 -6.14 -25.64 -2.44
CA ASP A 61 -7.59 -25.41 -2.47
C ASP A 61 -8.17 -25.51 -1.06
N ALA A 62 -7.70 -26.48 -0.26
CA ALA A 62 -8.10 -26.64 1.13
C ALA A 62 -7.66 -25.46 2.01
N VAL A 63 -6.44 -24.95 1.76
CA VAL A 63 -5.90 -23.77 2.46
C VAL A 63 -6.66 -22.50 2.06
N PHE A 64 -6.93 -22.30 0.77
CA PHE A 64 -7.77 -21.20 0.28
C PHE A 64 -9.12 -21.22 0.99
N ASP A 65 -9.81 -22.37 0.97
CA ASP A 65 -11.14 -22.50 1.56
C ASP A 65 -11.12 -22.24 3.07
N HIS A 66 -10.10 -22.71 3.78
CA HIS A 66 -9.93 -22.47 5.21
C HIS A 66 -9.78 -20.98 5.52
N VAL A 67 -8.82 -20.29 4.89
CA VAL A 67 -8.56 -18.87 5.13
C VAL A 67 -9.76 -18.03 4.71
N PHE A 68 -10.31 -18.27 3.52
CA PHE A 68 -11.45 -17.53 2.98
C PHE A 68 -12.71 -17.66 3.85
N SER A 69 -12.91 -18.81 4.48
CA SER A 69 -14.05 -19.03 5.39
C SER A 69 -13.97 -18.19 6.69
N GLN A 70 -12.77 -17.74 7.07
CA GLN A 70 -12.55 -16.96 8.30
C GLN A 70 -12.57 -15.46 8.07
N LEU A 71 -12.55 -15.00 6.82
CA LEU A 71 -12.66 -13.57 6.51
C LEU A 71 -14.03 -13.06 6.91
N ASN A 72 -14.10 -11.80 7.34
CA ASN A 72 -15.37 -11.08 7.45
C ASN A 72 -16.05 -10.99 6.07
N ASP A 73 -17.35 -10.70 6.06
CA ASP A 73 -18.10 -10.53 4.80
C ASP A 73 -17.58 -9.34 3.97
N GLU A 74 -16.86 -8.42 4.61
CA GLU A 74 -16.14 -7.32 3.99
C GLU A 74 -14.76 -7.15 4.64
N VAL A 75 -13.72 -6.96 3.82
CA VAL A 75 -12.33 -6.74 4.23
C VAL A 75 -11.74 -5.54 3.51
N THR A 76 -10.79 -4.87 4.16
CA THR A 76 -10.02 -3.76 3.57
C THR A 76 -8.62 -4.25 3.21
N VAL A 77 -8.20 -3.98 1.99
CA VAL A 77 -6.85 -4.24 1.47
C VAL A 77 -6.08 -2.93 1.59
N TYR A 78 -5.23 -2.82 2.61
CA TYR A 78 -4.51 -1.59 2.92
C TYR A 78 -3.34 -1.29 1.97
N PRO A 79 -2.50 -2.26 1.59
CA PRO A 79 -1.37 -1.99 0.69
C PRO A 79 -1.81 -1.48 -0.68
N THR A 80 -1.14 -0.46 -1.20
CA THR A 80 -1.49 0.13 -2.51
C THR A 80 -1.22 -0.78 -3.70
N GLU A 81 -0.43 -1.83 -3.50
CA GLU A 81 -0.20 -2.93 -4.45
C GLU A 81 -1.26 -4.05 -4.39
N ASN A 82 -2.27 -3.94 -3.53
CA ASN A 82 -3.48 -4.78 -3.51
C ASN A 82 -3.33 -6.18 -2.90
N TYR A 83 -2.44 -6.34 -1.93
CA TYR A 83 -2.26 -7.57 -1.17
C TYR A 83 -3.03 -7.54 0.15
N TYR A 84 -3.94 -8.50 0.33
CA TYR A 84 -4.59 -8.76 1.60
C TYR A 84 -3.80 -9.84 2.35
N TYR A 85 -2.89 -9.41 3.23
CA TYR A 85 -2.03 -10.30 3.99
C TYR A 85 -2.76 -10.99 5.15
N PHE A 86 -2.38 -12.23 5.43
CA PHE A 86 -2.86 -13.00 6.58
C PHE A 86 -1.76 -13.89 7.16
N LYS A 87 -1.93 -14.29 8.42
CA LYS A 87 -1.09 -15.28 9.10
C LYS A 87 -1.94 -16.30 9.81
N PHE A 88 -1.46 -17.54 9.91
CA PHE A 88 -2.09 -18.60 10.69
C PHE A 88 -1.05 -19.62 11.16
N ILE A 89 -1.43 -20.46 12.12
CA ILE A 89 -0.60 -21.59 12.58
C ILE A 89 -1.29 -22.87 12.17
N HIS A 90 -0.51 -23.81 11.63
CA HIS A 90 -0.97 -25.16 11.30
C HIS A 90 0.11 -26.15 11.70
N ASP A 91 -0.26 -27.17 12.48
CA ASP A 91 0.65 -28.19 13.02
C ASP A 91 1.90 -27.60 13.70
N ALA A 92 1.70 -26.57 14.54
CA ALA A 92 2.77 -25.81 15.20
C ALA A 92 3.75 -25.06 14.26
N VAL A 93 3.44 -24.95 12.97
CA VAL A 93 4.23 -24.19 11.98
C VAL A 93 3.51 -22.87 11.66
N PRO A 94 4.20 -21.72 11.74
CA PRO A 94 3.64 -20.43 11.33
C PRO A 94 3.67 -20.29 9.81
N TYR A 95 2.56 -19.81 9.26
CA TYR A 95 2.37 -19.51 7.85
C TYR A 95 1.95 -18.06 7.66
N ALA A 96 2.47 -17.45 6.60
CA ALA A 96 2.00 -16.19 6.07
C ALA A 96 1.47 -16.39 4.65
N GLY A 97 0.65 -15.46 4.18
CA GLY A 97 0.10 -15.52 2.84
C GLY A 97 -0.67 -14.26 2.48
N ASN A 98 -1.22 -14.27 1.28
CA ASN A 98 -2.03 -13.17 0.78
C ASN A 98 -3.10 -13.63 -0.21
N PHE A 99 -4.15 -12.80 -0.32
CA PHE A 99 -4.95 -12.68 -1.53
C PHE A 99 -4.50 -11.42 -2.26
N ARG A 100 -4.10 -11.51 -3.52
CA ARG A 100 -3.71 -10.37 -4.33
C ARG A 100 -4.70 -10.15 -5.48
N LEU A 101 -5.29 -8.95 -5.50
CA LEU A 101 -6.09 -8.45 -6.62
C LEU A 101 -5.18 -7.58 -7.49
N ASP A 102 -4.35 -8.22 -8.30
CA ASP A 102 -3.33 -7.55 -9.11
C ASP A 102 -4.00 -6.60 -10.11
N ILE A 103 -3.46 -5.40 -10.24
CA ILE A 103 -3.96 -4.42 -11.21
C ILE A 103 -3.85 -4.90 -12.65
N ALA A 104 -2.96 -5.85 -12.94
CA ALA A 104 -2.77 -6.42 -14.26
C ALA A 104 -3.96 -7.27 -14.71
N ASP A 105 -4.65 -7.98 -13.80
CA ASP A 105 -5.61 -9.02 -14.16
C ASP A 105 -6.85 -9.17 -13.26
N ARG A 106 -6.96 -8.41 -12.16
CA ARG A 106 -8.15 -8.44 -11.26
C ARG A 106 -9.47 -8.13 -11.98
N ASP A 107 -9.42 -7.27 -13.00
CA ASP A 107 -10.57 -6.89 -13.80
C ASP A 107 -11.00 -8.01 -14.77
N ASP A 108 -10.11 -8.95 -15.06
CA ASP A 108 -10.38 -10.15 -15.86
C ASP A 108 -10.95 -11.30 -15.01
N GLY A 109 -11.24 -11.03 -13.73
CA GLY A 109 -11.84 -11.99 -12.81
C GLY A 109 -10.83 -12.89 -12.10
N ILE A 110 -9.56 -12.47 -12.02
CA ILE A 110 -8.47 -13.21 -11.39
C ILE A 110 -8.19 -12.71 -9.97
N VAL A 111 -7.87 -13.64 -9.07
CA VAL A 111 -7.28 -13.37 -7.76
C VAL A 111 -6.13 -14.33 -7.54
N HIS A 112 -4.98 -13.82 -7.14
CA HIS A 112 -3.88 -14.68 -6.73
C HIS A 112 -4.03 -15.03 -5.26
N PHE A 113 -3.76 -16.28 -4.93
CA PHE A 113 -3.67 -16.74 -3.57
C PHE A 113 -2.32 -17.42 -3.36
N ALA A 114 -1.62 -17.00 -2.32
CA ALA A 114 -0.35 -17.58 -1.93
C ALA A 114 -0.27 -17.79 -0.43
N TYR A 115 0.46 -18.82 -0.02
CA TYR A 115 0.87 -19.02 1.37
C TYR A 115 2.21 -19.75 1.42
N PHE A 116 2.96 -19.49 2.48
CA PHE A 116 4.29 -20.01 2.68
C PHE A 116 4.61 -20.11 4.17
N THR A 117 5.54 -20.99 4.54
CA THR A 117 6.07 -21.01 5.92
C THR A 117 6.78 -19.70 6.19
N GLU A 118 6.49 -19.06 7.33
CA GLU A 118 7.17 -17.81 7.69
C GLU A 118 8.70 -18.00 7.70
N ASN A 119 9.41 -17.01 7.17
CA ASN A 119 10.87 -17.03 7.18
C ASN A 119 11.36 -16.96 8.62
N ASN A 120 12.48 -17.62 8.88
CA ASN A 120 13.13 -17.62 10.18
C ASN A 120 14.65 -17.74 9.98
N PRO A 121 15.46 -17.35 10.98
CA PRO A 121 16.90 -17.27 10.79
C PRO A 121 17.64 -18.62 10.87
N PHE A 122 16.92 -19.74 11.07
CA PHE A 122 17.54 -21.04 11.36
C PHE A 122 17.15 -22.15 10.37
N THR A 123 16.24 -21.89 9.43
CA THR A 123 15.92 -22.83 8.36
C THR A 123 15.42 -22.11 7.12
N GLU A 124 15.61 -22.74 5.96
CA GLU A 124 15.02 -22.29 4.71
C GLU A 124 13.50 -22.50 4.71
N GLN A 125 12.81 -21.70 3.90
CA GLN A 125 11.37 -21.81 3.70
C GLN A 125 11.01 -23.21 3.18
N GLN A 126 10.23 -23.96 3.95
CA GLN A 126 9.95 -25.38 3.69
C GLN A 126 8.79 -25.58 2.71
N LEU A 127 7.84 -24.65 2.69
CA LEU A 127 6.67 -24.71 1.82
C LEU A 127 6.36 -23.32 1.28
N SER A 128 6.11 -23.26 -0.02
CA SER A 128 5.56 -22.09 -0.71
C SER A 128 4.62 -22.56 -1.80
N LYS A 129 3.44 -21.98 -1.87
CA LYS A 129 2.41 -22.32 -2.85
C LYS A 129 1.76 -21.04 -3.35
N HIS A 130 1.54 -20.98 -4.64
CA HIS A 130 0.84 -19.90 -5.33
C HIS A 130 -0.12 -20.49 -6.37
N ARG A 131 -1.27 -19.85 -6.55
CA ARG A 131 -2.19 -20.10 -7.65
C ARG A 131 -2.98 -18.84 -8.00
N ALA A 132 -3.08 -18.54 -9.29
CA ALA A 132 -4.08 -17.63 -9.82
C ALA A 132 -5.43 -18.36 -9.94
N TYR A 133 -6.44 -17.88 -9.25
CA TYR A 133 -7.78 -18.44 -9.24
C TYR A 133 -8.69 -17.69 -10.21
N THR A 134 -9.47 -18.46 -10.97
CA THR A 134 -10.48 -18.00 -11.93
C THR A 134 -11.79 -18.75 -11.70
N ALA A 135 -12.81 -18.42 -12.50
CA ALA A 135 -14.10 -19.11 -12.46
C ALA A 135 -13.98 -20.61 -12.76
N GLU A 136 -13.05 -21.02 -13.64
CA GLU A 136 -12.79 -22.44 -13.94
C GLU A 136 -12.26 -23.20 -12.72
N LEU A 137 -11.56 -22.50 -11.83
CA LEU A 137 -11.07 -23.03 -10.56
C LEU A 137 -12.08 -22.85 -9.42
N GLY A 138 -13.32 -22.44 -9.72
CA GLY A 138 -14.41 -22.31 -8.76
C GLY A 138 -14.32 -21.08 -7.87
N VAL A 139 -13.65 -20.02 -8.33
CA VAL A 139 -13.62 -18.70 -7.67
C VAL A 139 -14.09 -17.65 -8.66
N THR A 140 -15.11 -16.86 -8.32
CA THR A 140 -15.54 -15.73 -9.14
C THR A 140 -15.05 -14.44 -8.52
N VAL A 141 -14.42 -13.58 -9.30
CA VAL A 141 -14.07 -12.21 -8.91
C VAL A 141 -14.90 -11.25 -9.75
N GLU A 142 -15.73 -10.45 -9.11
CA GLU A 142 -16.61 -9.48 -9.77
C GLU A 142 -16.24 -8.07 -9.34
N LYS A 143 -15.87 -7.22 -10.30
CA LYS A 143 -15.66 -5.79 -10.06
C LYS A 143 -17.00 -5.11 -9.74
N LYS A 144 -17.12 -4.53 -8.55
CA LYS A 144 -18.30 -3.78 -8.09
C LYS A 144 -18.13 -2.28 -8.30
N ASP A 145 -16.91 -1.78 -8.14
CA ASP A 145 -16.50 -0.39 -8.38
C ASP A 145 -15.00 -0.33 -8.73
N SER A 146 -14.43 0.86 -8.93
CA SER A 146 -13.02 1.06 -9.30
C SER A 146 -12.03 0.40 -8.33
N LEU A 147 -12.37 0.35 -7.04
CA LEU A 147 -11.55 -0.18 -5.94
C LEU A 147 -12.35 -1.14 -5.05
N THR A 148 -13.37 -1.82 -5.59
CA THR A 148 -14.18 -2.77 -4.82
C THR A 148 -14.49 -4.00 -5.65
N TYR A 149 -14.17 -5.17 -5.11
CA TYR A 149 -14.31 -6.46 -5.77
C TYR A 149 -15.05 -7.44 -4.87
N ALA A 150 -15.96 -8.23 -5.43
CA ALA A 150 -16.61 -9.31 -4.72
C ALA A 150 -15.98 -10.64 -5.14
N LEU A 151 -15.37 -11.33 -4.18
CA LEU A 151 -14.83 -12.68 -4.36
C LEU A 151 -15.88 -13.69 -3.93
N THR A 152 -16.20 -14.69 -4.75
CA THR A 152 -17.14 -15.77 -4.42
C THR A 152 -16.49 -17.14 -4.52
N ARG A 153 -16.55 -17.94 -3.46
CA ARG A 153 -16.11 -19.34 -3.40
C ARG A 153 -17.12 -20.18 -2.63
N LYS A 154 -17.56 -21.31 -3.20
CA LYS A 154 -18.50 -22.26 -2.56
C LYS A 154 -19.77 -21.59 -1.99
N GLY A 155 -20.28 -20.57 -2.68
CA GLY A 155 -21.48 -19.82 -2.27
C GLY A 155 -21.25 -18.73 -1.21
N ARG A 156 -20.05 -18.65 -0.60
CA ARG A 156 -19.66 -17.52 0.27
C ARG A 156 -19.11 -16.40 -0.61
N THR A 157 -19.56 -15.18 -0.36
CA THR A 157 -19.05 -13.96 -1.02
C THR A 157 -18.38 -13.07 0.02
N VAL A 158 -17.19 -12.54 -0.29
CA VAL A 158 -16.48 -11.56 0.53
C VAL A 158 -16.20 -10.33 -0.33
N THR A 159 -16.48 -9.15 0.19
CA THR A 159 -16.19 -7.88 -0.47
C THR A 159 -14.79 -7.40 -0.08
N PHE A 160 -13.91 -7.24 -1.05
CA PHE A 160 -12.58 -6.66 -0.89
C PHE A 160 -12.64 -5.19 -1.30
N ARG A 161 -12.38 -4.30 -0.34
CA ARG A 161 -12.20 -2.86 -0.60
C ARG A 161 -10.71 -2.55 -0.69
N LEU A 162 -10.24 -2.14 -1.86
CA LEU A 162 -8.87 -1.68 -2.04
C LEU A 162 -8.72 -0.28 -1.43
N ASN A 163 -7.57 0.01 -0.84
CA ASN A 163 -7.30 1.28 -0.18
C ASN A 163 -7.48 2.45 -1.17
N ASP A 164 -8.30 3.42 -0.79
CA ASP A 164 -8.67 4.54 -1.66
C ASP A 164 -7.96 5.82 -1.24
N LEU A 165 -6.85 6.11 -1.92
CA LEU A 165 -6.02 7.29 -1.73
C LEU A 165 -6.12 8.24 -2.93
N ARG A 166 -7.22 8.17 -3.71
CA ARG A 166 -7.35 8.93 -4.96
C ARG A 166 -7.29 10.45 -4.77
N ASP A 167 -7.64 10.94 -3.58
CA ASP A 167 -7.64 12.36 -3.22
C ASP A 167 -6.39 12.77 -2.40
N VAL A 168 -5.50 11.80 -2.12
CA VAL A 168 -4.25 12.03 -1.39
C VAL A 168 -3.18 12.52 -2.36
N ARG A 169 -2.62 13.70 -2.07
CA ARG A 169 -1.59 14.34 -2.91
C ARG A 169 -0.53 14.95 -2.02
N VAL A 170 0.73 14.84 -2.45
CA VAL A 170 1.84 15.53 -1.80
C VAL A 170 1.61 17.05 -1.85
N PRO A 171 1.72 17.77 -0.71
CA PRO A 171 1.65 19.22 -0.72
C PRO A 171 2.76 19.81 -1.60
N LYS A 172 2.45 20.84 -2.40
CA LYS A 172 3.45 21.48 -3.29
C LYS A 172 4.67 22.02 -2.53
N SER A 173 4.52 22.38 -1.25
CA SER A 173 5.61 22.81 -0.39
C SER A 173 6.55 21.69 0.04
N LYS A 174 6.18 20.42 -0.17
CA LYS A 174 7.01 19.23 0.10
C LYS A 174 7.61 18.63 -1.18
N LEU A 175 7.40 19.24 -2.35
CA LEU A 175 8.02 18.84 -3.62
C LEU A 175 9.27 19.68 -3.89
N GLY A 176 10.41 19.01 -4.03
CA GLY A 176 11.70 19.61 -4.35
C GLY A 176 11.87 19.92 -5.84
N PRO A 177 12.91 20.69 -6.18
CA PRO A 177 13.26 20.92 -7.59
C PRO A 177 13.57 19.61 -8.31
N GLY A 178 12.98 19.42 -9.49
CA GLY A 178 13.20 18.23 -10.32
C GLY A 178 12.43 16.98 -9.87
N GLU A 179 11.62 17.06 -8.82
CA GLU A 179 10.83 15.95 -8.31
C GLU A 179 9.44 15.89 -8.96
N ASP A 180 9.14 14.72 -9.52
CA ASP A 180 7.80 14.32 -9.94
C ASP A 180 7.12 13.52 -8.83
N TYR A 181 5.85 13.81 -8.59
CA TYR A 181 4.99 12.97 -7.75
C TYR A 181 4.50 11.75 -8.56
N LEU A 182 4.81 10.54 -8.09
CA LEU A 182 4.34 9.31 -8.74
C LEU A 182 3.02 8.81 -8.16
N GLY A 183 2.82 8.92 -6.85
CA GLY A 183 1.57 8.52 -6.21
C GLY A 183 1.67 8.35 -4.69
N PRO A 184 0.53 8.15 -4.03
CA PRO A 184 0.49 7.84 -2.61
C PRO A 184 0.74 6.35 -2.41
N VAL A 185 1.65 6.01 -1.51
CA VAL A 185 1.96 4.65 -1.10
C VAL A 185 1.42 4.44 0.30
N PHE A 186 0.82 3.29 0.53
CA PHE A 186 0.48 2.79 1.85
C PHE A 186 1.03 1.37 1.88
N ASP A 187 2.06 1.15 2.68
CA ASP A 187 2.72 -0.15 2.77
C ASP A 187 2.03 -1.03 3.83
N GLU A 188 2.39 -2.32 3.87
CA GLU A 188 1.85 -3.31 4.81
C GLU A 188 2.21 -3.07 6.27
N ALA A 189 3.21 -2.24 6.57
CA ALA A 189 3.47 -1.71 7.91
C ALA A 189 2.39 -0.70 8.32
N GLY A 190 1.49 -0.29 7.44
CA GLY A 190 0.46 0.68 7.75
C GLY A 190 0.97 2.11 7.83
N VAL A 191 2.00 2.44 7.04
CA VAL A 191 2.56 3.79 6.93
C VAL A 191 2.17 4.39 5.57
N GLN A 192 1.60 5.59 5.61
CA GLN A 192 1.28 6.35 4.40
C GLN A 192 2.44 7.27 4.02
N MET A 193 2.81 7.25 2.75
CA MET A 193 3.94 8.00 2.20
C MET A 193 3.65 8.44 0.76
N PHE A 194 4.51 9.30 0.23
CA PHE A 194 4.49 9.72 -1.16
C PHE A 194 5.73 9.19 -1.86
N LEU A 195 5.53 8.52 -3.00
CA LEU A 195 6.63 8.12 -3.87
C LEU A 195 6.94 9.27 -4.84
N LEU A 196 8.18 9.75 -4.79
CA LEU A 196 8.68 10.82 -5.65
C LEU A 196 9.81 10.31 -6.54
N TRP A 197 9.96 10.88 -7.74
CA TRP A 197 11.08 10.64 -8.65
C TRP A 197 11.81 11.95 -8.94
N ASN A 198 13.09 12.04 -8.59
CA ASN A 198 13.94 13.15 -9.00
C ASN A 198 14.60 12.82 -10.35
N LYS A 199 14.16 13.50 -11.41
CA LYS A 199 14.65 13.26 -12.79
C LYS A 199 16.11 13.64 -13.00
N GLU A 200 16.56 14.71 -12.36
CA GLU A 200 17.92 15.23 -12.55
C GLU A 200 18.93 14.35 -11.85
N LEU A 201 18.59 13.88 -10.64
CA LEU A 201 19.45 13.03 -9.81
C LEU A 201 19.25 11.53 -10.07
N LYS A 202 18.21 11.16 -10.81
CA LYS A 202 17.80 9.77 -11.09
C LYS A 202 17.64 8.95 -9.81
N MET A 203 16.81 9.46 -8.90
CA MET A 203 16.57 8.80 -7.62
C MET A 203 15.10 8.86 -7.20
N PHE A 204 14.66 7.79 -6.55
CA PHE A 204 13.40 7.74 -5.84
C PHE A 204 13.55 8.31 -4.44
N LEU A 205 12.43 8.78 -3.89
CA LEU A 205 12.31 9.20 -2.50
C LEU A 205 10.95 8.76 -1.97
N TYR A 206 10.92 8.16 -0.78
CA TYR A 206 9.69 8.04 0.00
C TYR A 206 9.64 9.18 1.01
N VAL A 207 8.56 9.96 0.96
CA VAL A 207 8.32 11.07 1.88
C VAL A 207 7.12 10.74 2.76
N LEU A 208 7.27 10.81 4.08
CA LEU A 208 6.20 10.52 5.02
C LEU A 208 5.00 11.46 4.81
N ASP A 209 3.79 10.90 4.80
CA ASP A 209 2.58 11.70 4.86
C ASP A 209 2.23 12.05 6.31
N GLU A 210 2.70 13.22 6.75
CA GLU A 210 2.49 13.72 8.10
C GLU A 210 1.09 14.29 8.36
N ASN A 211 0.18 14.23 7.37
CA ASN A 211 -1.21 14.66 7.54
C ASN A 211 -2.09 13.56 8.15
N VAL A 212 -1.59 12.32 8.22
CA VAL A 212 -2.29 11.19 8.81
C VAL A 212 -1.46 10.58 9.94
N PRO A 213 -2.10 9.99 10.95
CA PRO A 213 -1.38 9.23 11.98
C PRO A 213 -0.62 8.05 11.35
N SER A 214 0.63 7.86 11.77
CA SER A 214 1.47 6.72 11.36
C SER A 214 1.90 5.92 12.57
N GLU A 215 2.73 6.51 13.43
CA GLU A 215 3.23 5.92 14.67
C GLU A 215 3.87 7.00 15.56
N ASP A 216 4.26 6.62 16.78
CA ASP A 216 5.15 7.43 17.61
C ASP A 216 6.61 7.24 17.18
N TYR A 217 7.43 8.26 17.41
CA TYR A 217 8.84 8.28 17.02
C TYR A 217 9.74 8.54 18.22
N PHE A 218 10.95 8.00 18.18
CA PHE A 218 12.05 8.40 19.06
C PHE A 218 13.22 8.94 18.23
N GLN A 219 14.00 9.84 18.82
CA GLN A 219 15.18 10.39 18.17
C GLN A 219 16.29 9.35 18.13
N SER A 220 17.00 9.25 17.00
CA SER A 220 18.20 8.42 16.92
C SER A 220 19.26 8.85 17.94
N GLU A 221 19.98 7.88 18.50
CA GLU A 221 21.07 8.11 19.46
C GLU A 221 22.33 8.69 18.80
N THR A 222 22.46 8.55 17.48
CA THR A 222 23.66 8.89 16.71
C THR A 222 23.43 10.02 15.71
N SER A 223 22.17 10.38 15.43
CA SER A 223 21.79 11.47 14.55
C SER A 223 20.67 12.33 15.15
N ASN A 224 20.87 13.65 15.18
CA ASN A 224 19.82 14.61 15.57
C ASN A 224 18.84 14.92 14.43
N GLN A 225 19.02 14.34 13.25
CA GLN A 225 18.15 14.55 12.08
C GLN A 225 17.27 13.33 11.81
N VAL A 226 17.54 12.18 12.43
CA VAL A 226 16.81 10.94 12.20
C VAL A 226 15.85 10.63 13.34
N SER A 227 14.56 10.55 13.02
CA SER A 227 13.53 10.00 13.90
C SER A 227 13.19 8.58 13.48
N ILE A 228 13.12 7.65 14.44
CA ILE A 228 12.86 6.22 14.18
C ILE A 228 11.47 5.87 14.69
N GLY A 229 10.68 5.20 13.84
CA GLY A 229 9.36 4.69 14.19
C GLY A 229 9.43 3.65 15.30
N LEU A 230 8.63 3.82 16.35
CA LEU A 230 8.63 2.92 17.51
C LEU A 230 8.11 1.52 17.17
N ARG A 231 7.22 1.42 16.17
CA ARG A 231 6.58 0.16 15.76
C ARG A 231 7.30 -0.48 14.57
N THR A 232 7.66 0.33 13.58
CA THR A 232 8.21 -0.15 12.30
C THR A 232 9.73 -0.21 12.28
N GLY A 233 10.40 0.61 13.09
CA GLY A 233 11.83 0.85 12.92
C GLY A 233 12.17 1.61 11.62
N PHE A 234 11.20 2.18 10.91
CA PHE A 234 11.50 3.04 9.77
C PHE A 234 12.20 4.32 10.25
N ALA A 235 13.34 4.63 9.64
CA ALA A 235 14.16 5.78 10.00
C ALA A 235 13.90 6.93 9.01
N TRP A 236 13.49 8.06 9.57
CA TRP A 236 13.04 9.23 8.84
C TRP A 236 13.98 10.40 9.05
N TYR A 237 14.63 10.85 7.98
CA TYR A 237 15.54 12.00 8.00
C TYR A 237 14.78 13.30 7.80
N GLN A 238 15.01 14.28 8.66
CA GLN A 238 14.47 15.63 8.53
C GLN A 238 15.17 16.38 7.38
N ASP A 239 14.44 16.68 6.32
CA ASP A 239 14.95 17.48 5.21
C ASP A 239 15.22 18.92 5.70
N ARG A 240 16.38 19.48 5.34
CA ARG A 240 16.78 20.85 5.73
C ARG A 240 16.33 21.94 4.76
N TYR A 241 15.98 21.57 3.52
CA TYR A 241 15.51 22.49 2.49
C TYR A 241 13.99 22.54 2.43
N LEU A 242 13.32 21.44 2.80
CA LEU A 242 11.86 21.32 2.81
C LEU A 242 11.38 20.78 4.15
N ASP A 243 10.21 21.24 4.59
CA ASP A 243 9.56 20.74 5.81
C ASP A 243 8.91 19.37 5.54
N ARG A 244 9.74 18.32 5.53
CA ARG A 244 9.32 16.94 5.26
C ARG A 244 10.31 15.94 5.86
N ARG A 245 9.85 14.70 6.00
CA ARG A 245 10.64 13.55 6.43
C ARG A 245 10.83 12.54 5.30
N ILE A 246 12.08 12.17 5.03
CA ILE A 246 12.49 11.23 3.98
C ILE A 246 12.81 9.89 4.61
N LEU A 247 12.28 8.79 4.07
CA LEU A 247 12.68 7.44 4.50
C LEU A 247 14.14 7.20 4.10
N VAL A 248 15.01 6.95 5.08
CA VAL A 248 16.44 6.73 4.86
C VAL A 248 16.95 5.41 5.42
N GLY A 249 16.13 4.71 6.22
CA GLY A 249 16.50 3.42 6.77
C GLY A 249 15.30 2.51 7.04
N VAL A 250 15.49 1.24 6.74
CA VAL A 250 14.62 0.12 7.12
C VAL A 250 15.47 -0.93 7.83
N ARG A 251 14.91 -1.62 8.83
CA ARG A 251 15.66 -2.59 9.63
C ARG A 251 16.06 -3.80 8.77
N ALA A 252 17.36 -4.04 8.60
CA ALA A 252 17.87 -5.17 7.83
C ALA A 252 17.33 -6.52 8.33
N TYR A 253 17.15 -6.66 9.65
CA TYR A 253 16.53 -7.83 10.27
C TYR A 253 15.11 -8.09 9.79
N GLU A 254 14.26 -7.07 9.71
CA GLU A 254 12.87 -7.21 9.27
C GLU A 254 12.81 -7.60 7.80
N THR A 255 13.66 -6.97 6.96
CA THR A 255 13.81 -7.33 5.54
C THR A 255 14.28 -8.77 5.36
N SER A 256 15.23 -9.24 6.17
CA SER A 256 15.73 -10.62 6.09
C SER A 256 14.66 -11.67 6.44
N LEU A 257 13.65 -11.27 7.21
CA LEU A 257 12.54 -12.13 7.64
C LEU A 257 11.26 -11.90 6.83
N ASN A 258 11.24 -10.94 5.90
CA ASN A 258 10.07 -10.61 5.09
C ASN A 258 8.82 -10.39 5.98
N THR A 259 8.98 -9.59 7.03
CA THR A 259 7.89 -9.23 7.95
C THR A 259 7.06 -8.09 7.36
N PHE A 260 6.00 -7.65 8.03
CA PHE A 260 5.28 -6.45 7.59
C PHE A 260 6.08 -5.15 7.72
N PHE A 261 7.34 -5.20 8.19
CA PHE A 261 8.21 -4.03 8.41
C PHE A 261 9.48 -4.09 7.55
N ASP A 262 9.49 -4.91 6.49
CA ASP A 262 10.63 -5.12 5.58
C ASP A 262 10.88 -3.98 4.59
N GLY A 263 9.93 -3.04 4.50
CA GLY A 263 10.05 -1.76 3.80
C GLY A 263 9.23 -1.70 2.52
N PRO A 264 8.95 -0.49 2.00
CA PRO A 264 8.00 -0.29 0.90
C PRO A 264 8.55 -0.64 -0.50
N PHE A 265 9.65 -1.41 -0.61
CA PHE A 265 10.45 -1.47 -1.83
C PHE A 265 9.71 -2.02 -3.06
N ASP A 266 8.73 -2.90 -2.87
CA ASP A 266 7.85 -3.43 -3.91
C ASP A 266 6.40 -2.91 -3.78
N GLN A 267 6.12 -2.10 -2.76
CA GLN A 267 4.81 -1.56 -2.40
C GLN A 267 4.53 -0.25 -3.14
N LEU A 268 4.22 -0.33 -4.43
CA LEU A 268 4.10 0.86 -5.29
C LEU A 268 2.65 1.38 -5.38
N PRO A 269 2.41 2.63 -5.85
CA PRO A 269 1.08 3.25 -5.84
C PRO A 269 0.21 2.77 -7.02
N ASP A 270 0.12 1.45 -7.24
CA ASP A 270 -0.36 0.82 -8.47
C ASP A 270 -1.74 1.32 -8.92
N ASN A 271 -2.66 1.46 -7.98
CA ASN A 271 -4.02 1.95 -8.22
C ASN A 271 -4.09 3.40 -8.72
N PHE A 272 -3.04 4.18 -8.51
CA PHE A 272 -3.01 5.62 -8.75
C PHE A 272 -2.02 6.05 -9.82
N LEU A 273 -1.28 5.11 -10.42
CA LEU A 273 -0.32 5.39 -11.48
C LEU A 273 -1.01 5.79 -12.79
N GLU A 274 -0.77 7.03 -13.22
CA GLU A 274 -1.24 7.56 -14.48
C GLU A 274 -0.24 7.26 -15.62
N GLY A 275 -0.69 6.57 -16.67
CA GLY A 275 0.15 6.23 -17.82
C GLY A 275 1.40 5.41 -17.45
N ASP A 276 2.55 5.73 -18.04
CA ASP A 276 3.81 5.01 -17.85
C ASP A 276 4.80 5.79 -16.96
N VAL A 277 4.31 6.60 -16.01
CA VAL A 277 5.19 7.45 -15.17
C VAL A 277 6.23 6.65 -14.38
N LEU A 278 5.82 5.57 -13.71
CA LEU A 278 6.72 4.71 -12.95
C LEU A 278 7.70 3.99 -13.87
N ARG A 279 7.20 3.33 -14.93
CA ARG A 279 8.06 2.63 -15.90
C ARG A 279 9.12 3.55 -16.51
N ARG A 280 8.78 4.81 -16.82
CA ARG A 280 9.77 5.78 -17.32
C ARG A 280 10.85 6.08 -16.28
N ALA A 281 10.48 6.30 -15.02
CA ALA A 281 11.44 6.48 -13.93
C ALA A 281 12.37 5.26 -13.77
N LEU A 282 11.79 4.05 -13.78
CA LEU A 282 12.55 2.80 -13.71
C LEU A 282 13.52 2.64 -14.90
N LEU A 283 13.11 2.99 -16.13
CA LEU A 283 14.01 2.93 -17.30
C LEU A 283 15.05 4.05 -17.35
N GLU A 284 14.78 5.21 -16.73
CA GLU A 284 15.78 6.26 -16.57
C GLU A 284 16.88 5.86 -15.57
N LEU A 285 16.51 5.07 -14.57
CA LEU A 285 17.40 4.47 -13.59
C LEU A 285 18.18 3.27 -14.17
N SER A 286 17.47 2.36 -14.84
CA SER A 286 17.94 1.04 -15.28
C SER A 286 17.56 0.76 -16.74
N PRO A 287 18.19 1.41 -17.75
CA PRO A 287 17.81 1.25 -19.15
C PRO A 287 17.85 -0.21 -19.67
N GLU A 288 18.67 -1.06 -19.06
CA GLU A 288 18.85 -2.48 -19.41
C GLU A 288 17.59 -3.33 -19.25
N VAL A 289 16.62 -2.91 -18.42
CA VAL A 289 15.35 -3.64 -18.24
C VAL A 289 14.30 -3.28 -19.28
N GLU A 290 14.68 -2.51 -20.31
CA GLU A 290 13.77 -2.15 -21.40
C GLU A 290 13.16 -3.40 -22.07
N GLY A 291 11.83 -3.39 -22.15
CA GLY A 291 11.06 -4.50 -22.68
C GLY A 291 10.91 -5.70 -21.73
N GLN A 292 11.60 -5.72 -20.59
CA GLN A 292 11.49 -6.81 -19.60
C GLN A 292 10.39 -6.55 -18.56
N ILE A 293 10.07 -5.28 -18.33
CA ILE A 293 9.08 -4.82 -17.35
C ILE A 293 7.85 -4.18 -17.99
N ASP A 294 6.70 -4.35 -17.32
CA ASP A 294 5.44 -3.67 -17.64
C ASP A 294 5.40 -2.23 -17.08
N ARG A 295 4.22 -1.59 -17.11
CA ARG A 295 4.06 -0.21 -16.62
C ARG A 295 4.19 -0.05 -15.10
N PHE A 296 4.06 -1.15 -14.35
CA PHE A 296 4.09 -1.23 -12.90
C PHE A 296 5.44 -1.74 -12.37
N GLY A 297 6.37 -2.09 -13.27
CA GLY A 297 7.68 -2.65 -12.93
C GLY A 297 7.66 -4.17 -12.77
N ASN A 298 6.55 -4.86 -13.08
CA ASN A 298 6.49 -6.32 -13.02
C ASN A 298 7.20 -6.93 -14.23
N SER A 299 7.85 -8.07 -14.03
CA SER A 299 8.38 -8.91 -15.10
C SER A 299 7.23 -9.45 -15.97
N ARG A 300 7.52 -9.79 -17.22
CA ARG A 300 6.51 -10.31 -18.17
C ARG A 300 5.78 -11.57 -17.70
N ASP A 301 6.43 -12.40 -16.90
CA ASP A 301 5.89 -13.62 -16.31
C ASP A 301 5.24 -13.39 -14.93
N LEU A 302 5.23 -12.13 -14.46
CA LEU A 302 4.68 -11.70 -13.17
C LEU A 302 5.32 -12.40 -11.96
N THR A 303 6.54 -12.94 -12.11
CA THR A 303 7.28 -13.63 -11.04
C THR A 303 8.21 -12.72 -10.26
N GLY A 304 8.49 -11.52 -10.77
CA GLY A 304 9.34 -10.54 -10.11
C GLY A 304 8.91 -9.11 -10.40
N ARG A 305 9.43 -8.19 -9.59
CA ARG A 305 9.18 -6.75 -9.67
C ARG A 305 10.48 -5.99 -9.48
N MET A 306 10.63 -4.87 -10.19
CA MET A 306 11.72 -3.94 -9.91
C MET A 306 11.58 -3.37 -8.50
N LEU A 307 12.68 -3.37 -7.75
CA LEU A 307 12.73 -2.81 -6.41
C LEU A 307 12.90 -1.29 -6.48
N VAL A 308 12.19 -0.59 -5.59
CA VAL A 308 12.33 0.85 -5.36
C VAL A 308 12.75 1.03 -3.90
N ASP A 309 14.04 0.90 -3.65
CA ASP A 309 14.69 0.79 -2.33
C ASP A 309 15.70 1.93 -2.06
N PRO A 310 15.33 3.21 -2.16
CA PRO A 310 16.26 4.33 -1.99
C PRO A 310 16.60 4.60 -0.51
N TYR A 311 16.92 3.57 0.27
CA TYR A 311 17.19 3.67 1.71
C TYR A 311 18.18 2.60 2.17
N LEU A 312 18.79 2.80 3.34
CA LEU A 312 19.70 1.83 3.94
C LEU A 312 18.92 0.68 4.59
N LEU A 313 19.40 -0.55 4.41
CA LEU A 313 19.05 -1.65 5.29
C LEU A 313 20.00 -1.61 6.49
N TYR A 314 19.52 -1.12 7.64
CA TYR A 314 20.37 -0.84 8.80
C TYR A 314 20.18 -1.87 9.92
N ASP A 315 21.30 -2.26 10.52
CA ASP A 315 21.34 -3.10 11.72
C ASP A 315 21.52 -2.24 12.98
N ASP A 316 22.29 -1.15 12.87
CA ASP A 316 22.66 -0.28 13.99
C ASP A 316 22.48 1.21 13.64
N GLN A 317 22.09 2.01 14.64
CA GLN A 317 21.84 3.44 14.40
C GLN A 317 23.10 4.21 14.00
N SER A 318 24.30 3.74 14.35
CA SER A 318 25.56 4.39 13.95
C SER A 318 25.74 4.50 12.44
N GLU A 319 25.04 3.67 11.66
CA GLU A 319 25.04 3.71 10.19
C GLU A 319 24.43 5.01 9.66
N PHE A 320 23.56 5.70 10.42
CA PHE A 320 23.04 7.02 10.03
C PHE A 320 24.09 8.13 10.04
N THR A 321 25.25 7.90 10.67
CA THR A 321 26.35 8.88 10.68
C THR A 321 26.82 9.22 9.25
N VAL A 322 26.76 8.25 8.33
CA VAL A 322 27.15 8.50 6.92
C VAL A 322 26.23 9.51 6.25
N LEU A 323 24.94 9.48 6.58
CA LEU A 323 23.93 10.40 6.05
C LEU A 323 24.20 11.82 6.56
N ASP A 324 24.45 11.95 7.88
CA ASP A 324 24.75 13.24 8.49
C ASP A 324 26.04 13.85 7.98
N GLN A 325 27.09 13.06 7.80
CA GLN A 325 28.36 13.54 7.25
C GLN A 325 28.21 13.99 5.79
N CYS A 326 27.51 13.21 4.97
CA CYS A 326 27.23 13.55 3.58
C CYS A 326 26.39 14.83 3.49
N ALA A 327 25.30 14.90 4.26
CA ALA A 327 24.44 16.06 4.34
C ALA A 327 25.22 17.28 4.82
N ALA A 328 25.97 17.20 5.92
CA ALA A 328 26.72 18.35 6.44
C ALA A 328 27.73 18.91 5.43
N ALA A 329 28.33 18.06 4.58
CA ALA A 329 29.28 18.48 3.56
C ALA A 329 28.63 19.10 2.31
N ALA A 330 27.36 18.80 2.03
CA ALA A 330 26.67 19.30 0.83
C ALA A 330 26.33 20.80 0.94
N VAL A 331 26.55 21.52 -0.17
CA VAL A 331 26.44 22.99 -0.24
C VAL A 331 25.18 23.48 -0.95
N ASP A 332 24.50 22.58 -1.66
CA ASP A 332 23.29 22.85 -2.43
C ASP A 332 22.38 21.60 -2.49
N PRO A 333 21.14 21.73 -3.00
CA PRO A 333 20.23 20.58 -3.13
C PRO A 333 20.78 19.45 -4.01
N ALA A 334 21.52 19.77 -5.07
CA ALA A 334 22.04 18.78 -6.02
C ALA A 334 23.11 17.87 -5.40
N THR A 335 23.87 18.39 -4.43
CA THR A 335 24.85 17.63 -3.65
C THR A 335 24.26 17.02 -2.38
N TYR A 336 23.10 17.49 -1.91
CA TYR A 336 22.44 17.02 -0.69
C TYR A 336 21.57 15.79 -0.89
N TYR A 337 20.64 15.83 -1.85
CA TYR A 337 19.67 14.73 -2.00
C TYR A 337 20.28 13.37 -2.34
N PRO A 338 21.40 13.27 -3.11
CA PRO A 338 22.06 11.99 -3.33
C PRO A 338 22.52 11.28 -2.05
N CYS A 339 22.66 12.00 -0.92
CA CYS A 339 22.99 11.41 0.37
C CYS A 339 21.90 10.44 0.89
N PHE A 340 20.68 10.50 0.36
CA PHE A 340 19.54 9.75 0.90
C PHE A 340 19.12 8.53 0.09
N ALA A 341 19.63 8.34 -1.14
CA ALA A 341 19.33 7.17 -1.97
C ALA A 341 20.48 6.16 -2.02
N ILE A 342 21.18 5.95 -0.90
CA ILE A 342 22.40 5.13 -0.84
C ILE A 342 22.13 3.65 -1.17
N GLY A 343 20.96 3.13 -0.79
CA GLY A 343 20.59 1.73 -1.04
C GLY A 343 19.97 1.48 -2.42
N GLN A 344 19.72 2.52 -3.21
CA GLN A 344 18.94 2.38 -4.43
C GLN A 344 19.56 1.40 -5.43
N SER A 345 18.85 0.31 -5.67
CA SER A 345 19.17 -0.70 -6.68
C SER A 345 19.14 -0.08 -8.08
N LYS A 346 20.06 -0.54 -8.95
CA LYS A 346 20.16 -0.13 -10.35
C LYS A 346 19.97 -1.33 -11.26
#